data_AF-A0A536VHB4-F1
#
_entry.id   AF-A0A536VHB4-F1
#
_cell.length_a   1.000
_cell.length_b   1.000
_cell.length_c   1.000
_cell.angle_alpha   90.00
_cell.angle_beta   90.00
_cell.angle_gamma   90.00
#
_symmetry.space_group_name_H-M   'P 1'
#
loop_
_entity.id
_entity.type
_entity.pdbx_description
1 polymer ?
#
loop_
_entity_poly.entity_id
_entity_poly.type
_entity_poly.pdbx_seq_one_letter_code
_entity_poly.pdbx_strand_id
1 'polypeptide(L)'
;MEKKIMRGMHRWALGALFACIATVASAQGYPTRPIRLVVPFPAGGTTDILAREVAQKLTEVLGQAVVVDNRPGAAGNIGSDLVAKSAPDGYTLLMGTVGTHAINPSLYSKMPYDHVKDFAPVVLVAGVPNVLVVNPALPVNSVSDLIKLAKDKPGQLNFASSGSGTSIHLSGELFKTMAGVDMTHVPYKGSSPALTDL
;
A
#
# COMPACT_ATOMS: atom_id res chain seq x y z
N MET A 1 13.38 -51.30 58.78
CA MET A 1 13.02 -51.22 57.34
C MET A 1 12.41 -49.87 56.94
N GLU A 2 12.06 -48.98 57.89
CA GLU A 2 11.35 -47.71 57.63
C GLU A 2 12.21 -46.53 57.13
N LYS A 3 13.51 -46.47 57.47
CA LYS A 3 14.36 -45.30 57.13
C LYS A 3 14.70 -45.16 55.63
N LYS A 4 14.43 -46.19 54.81
CA LYS A 4 14.73 -46.17 53.37
C LYS A 4 13.63 -45.51 52.53
N ILE A 5 12.43 -45.33 53.09
CA ILE A 5 11.26 -44.77 52.38
C ILE A 5 11.26 -43.23 52.43
N MET A 6 11.75 -42.61 53.51
CA MET A 6 11.80 -41.14 53.65
C MET A 6 12.87 -40.42 52.79
N ARG A 7 13.89 -41.14 52.31
CA ARG A 7 14.95 -40.57 51.45
C ARG A 7 14.53 -40.43 49.98
N GLY A 8 13.48 -41.15 49.55
CA GLY A 8 12.90 -41.00 48.21
C GLY A 8 12.03 -39.75 48.09
N MET A 9 11.36 -39.33 49.17
CA MET A 9 10.35 -38.28 49.15
C MET A 9 10.93 -36.86 49.03
N HIS A 10 12.18 -36.66 49.45
CA HIS A 10 12.87 -35.37 49.34
C HIS A 10 13.38 -35.07 47.91
N ARG A 11 13.62 -36.10 47.09
CA ARG A 11 14.08 -35.92 45.70
C ARG A 11 12.94 -35.54 44.76
N TRP A 12 11.71 -35.89 45.10
CA TRP A 12 10.51 -35.51 44.35
C TRP A 12 9.98 -34.13 44.75
N ALA A 13 10.18 -33.70 46.00
CA ALA A 13 9.80 -32.37 46.46
C ALA A 13 10.62 -31.24 45.80
N LEU A 14 11.89 -31.49 45.46
CA LEU A 14 12.74 -30.50 44.77
C LEU A 14 12.41 -30.34 43.28
N GLY A 15 11.88 -31.40 42.64
CA GLY A 15 11.43 -31.36 41.25
C GLY A 15 10.10 -30.62 41.06
N ALA A 16 9.21 -30.67 42.07
CA ALA A 16 7.94 -29.97 42.05
C ALA A 16 8.10 -28.44 42.21
N LEU A 17 9.14 -27.97 42.91
CA LEU A 17 9.39 -26.54 43.10
C LEU A 17 9.95 -25.86 41.83
N PHE A 18 10.66 -26.61 40.98
CA PHE A 18 11.15 -26.11 39.69
C PHE A 18 10.07 -26.09 38.58
N ALA A 19 8.97 -26.82 38.75
CA ALA A 19 7.87 -26.85 37.79
C ALA A 19 6.94 -25.62 37.89
N CYS A 20 6.99 -24.86 38.99
CA CYS A 20 6.13 -23.69 39.21
C CYS A 20 6.74 -22.35 38.76
N ILE A 21 7.94 -22.34 38.18
CA ILE A 21 8.56 -21.12 37.61
C ILE A 21 8.27 -21.02 36.09
N ALA A 22 7.64 -22.04 35.50
CA ALA A 22 7.20 -21.98 34.12
C ALA A 22 5.89 -21.17 34.00
N THR A 23 5.98 -20.11 33.18
CA THR A 23 4.89 -19.38 32.49
C THR A 23 4.07 -18.36 33.28
N VAL A 24 4.67 -17.19 33.49
CA VAL A 24 4.01 -15.94 33.05
C VAL A 24 4.76 -15.47 31.81
N ALA A 25 4.55 -16.17 30.69
CA ALA A 25 4.80 -15.54 29.41
C ALA A 25 3.70 -14.47 29.29
N SER A 26 3.99 -13.22 29.69
CA SER A 26 3.22 -12.10 29.19
C SER A 26 3.31 -12.21 27.68
N ALA A 27 2.20 -12.53 27.02
CA ALA A 27 2.06 -12.19 25.61
C ALA A 27 2.44 -10.71 25.56
N GLN A 28 3.63 -10.39 25.04
CA GLN A 28 3.98 -9.00 24.90
C GLN A 28 2.92 -8.42 23.98
N GLY A 29 2.19 -7.40 24.47
CA GLY A 29 1.15 -6.76 23.69
C GLY A 29 1.76 -6.31 22.37
N TYR A 30 1.18 -6.75 21.25
CA TYR A 30 1.50 -6.17 19.97
C TYR A 30 1.09 -4.69 19.98
N PRO A 31 1.89 -3.77 19.41
CA PRO A 31 3.24 -3.95 18.89
C PRO A 31 4.36 -3.75 19.95
N THR A 32 5.48 -4.46 19.78
CA THR A 32 6.67 -4.37 20.67
C THR A 32 7.89 -3.72 20.00
N ARG A 33 7.76 -3.39 18.72
CA ARG A 33 8.77 -2.75 17.89
C ARG A 33 8.10 -1.89 16.80
N PRO A 34 8.84 -1.03 16.08
CA PRO A 34 8.27 -0.24 15.01
C PRO A 34 7.59 -1.08 13.92
N ILE A 35 6.49 -0.56 13.38
CA ILE A 35 5.74 -1.12 12.25
C ILE A 35 6.19 -0.39 10.98
N ARG A 36 6.40 -1.14 9.89
CA ARG A 36 6.72 -0.61 8.57
C ARG A 36 5.44 -0.50 7.74
N LEU A 37 5.08 0.70 7.32
CA LEU A 37 3.97 0.97 6.40
C LEU A 37 4.52 1.20 4.99
N VAL A 38 4.43 0.20 4.14
CA VAL A 38 4.92 0.25 2.76
C VAL A 38 3.94 1.03 1.88
N VAL A 39 4.46 2.06 1.21
CA VAL A 39 3.74 2.84 0.20
C VAL A 39 4.28 2.46 -1.18
N PRO A 40 3.46 1.91 -2.09
CA PRO A 40 3.95 1.39 -3.36
C PRO A 40 4.22 2.47 -4.44
N PHE A 41 4.37 3.73 -4.04
CA PHE A 41 4.56 4.90 -4.90
C PHE A 41 5.58 5.89 -4.30
N PRO A 42 6.13 6.82 -5.11
CA PRO A 42 7.04 7.85 -4.65
C PRO A 42 6.42 8.74 -3.56
N ALA A 43 7.28 9.35 -2.75
CA ALA A 43 6.86 10.33 -1.75
C ALA A 43 6.19 11.56 -2.41
N GLY A 44 5.31 12.23 -1.66
CA GLY A 44 4.60 13.43 -2.13
C GLY A 44 3.40 13.17 -3.04
N GLY A 45 3.10 11.91 -3.38
CA GLY A 45 1.83 11.53 -4.02
C GLY A 45 0.71 11.32 -2.99
N THR A 46 -0.54 11.24 -3.45
CA THR A 46 -1.72 11.09 -2.56
C THR A 46 -1.63 9.90 -1.61
N THR A 47 -1.14 8.75 -2.08
CA THR A 47 -0.95 7.56 -1.22
C THR A 47 0.04 7.81 -0.09
N ASP A 48 1.12 8.55 -0.36
CA ASP A 48 2.14 8.89 0.65
C ASP A 48 1.59 9.90 1.66
N ILE A 49 0.85 10.92 1.21
CA ILE A 49 0.21 11.90 2.09
C ILE A 49 -0.73 11.19 3.08
N LEU A 50 -1.63 10.34 2.57
CA LEU A 50 -2.54 9.58 3.43
C LEU A 50 -1.80 8.60 4.36
N ALA A 51 -0.74 7.94 3.86
CA ALA A 51 0.06 7.03 4.67
C ALA A 51 0.73 7.73 5.85
N ARG A 52 1.23 8.95 5.66
CA ARG A 52 1.87 9.74 6.71
C ARG A 52 0.88 10.15 7.80
N GLU A 53 -0.32 10.59 7.41
CA GLU A 53 -1.40 10.89 8.36
C GLU A 53 -1.80 9.65 9.18
N VAL A 54 -1.99 8.51 8.50
CA VAL A 54 -2.31 7.24 9.16
C VAL A 54 -1.18 6.80 10.09
N ALA A 55 0.07 6.83 9.62
CA ALA A 55 1.23 6.42 10.39
C ALA A 55 1.42 7.27 11.66
N GLN A 56 1.20 8.59 11.56
CA GLN A 56 1.24 9.48 12.72
C GLN A 56 0.19 9.06 13.74
N LYS A 57 -1.08 8.87 13.34
CA LYS A 57 -2.16 8.49 14.25
C LYS A 57 -2.00 7.10 14.84
N LEU A 58 -1.52 6.14 14.07
CA LEU A 58 -1.19 4.81 14.60
C LEU A 58 -0.04 4.87 15.60
N THR A 59 0.96 5.72 15.38
CA THR A 59 2.05 5.91 16.35
C THR A 59 1.53 6.45 17.68
N GLU A 60 0.64 7.44 17.65
CA GLU A 60 0.00 8.01 18.84
C GLU A 60 -0.80 6.95 19.63
N VAL A 61 -1.54 6.08 18.95
CA VAL A 61 -2.43 5.10 19.58
C VAL A 61 -1.68 3.83 20.03
N LEU A 62 -0.70 3.36 19.26
CA LEU A 62 -0.01 2.10 19.51
C LEU A 62 1.22 2.25 20.41
N GLY A 63 1.73 3.47 20.60
CA GLY A 63 2.94 3.72 21.38
C GLY A 63 4.22 3.16 20.74
N GLN A 64 4.15 2.69 19.50
CA GLN A 64 5.28 2.26 18.68
C GLN A 64 5.28 3.03 17.36
N ALA A 65 6.47 3.36 16.87
CA ALA A 65 6.60 4.10 15.62
C ALA A 65 6.02 3.31 14.44
N VAL A 66 5.21 3.97 13.63
CA VAL A 66 4.82 3.49 12.30
C VAL A 66 5.62 4.27 11.26
N VAL A 67 6.50 3.60 10.53
CA VAL A 67 7.45 4.22 9.61
C VAL A 67 7.00 3.99 8.17
N VAL A 68 6.77 5.09 7.45
CA VAL A 68 6.43 5.06 6.01
C VAL A 68 7.67 4.70 5.18
N ASP A 69 7.55 3.68 4.32
CA ASP A 69 8.60 3.24 3.40
C ASP A 69 8.10 3.23 1.95
N ASN A 70 8.56 4.19 1.15
CA ASN A 70 8.18 4.32 -0.25
C ASN A 70 8.94 3.33 -1.15
N ARG A 71 8.21 2.40 -1.77
CA ARG A 71 8.72 1.36 -2.69
C ARG A 71 8.05 1.44 -4.06
N PRO A 72 8.41 2.44 -4.90
CA PRO A 72 7.76 2.69 -6.18
C PRO A 72 8.13 1.68 -7.27
N GLY A 73 7.24 1.54 -8.26
CA GLY A 73 7.51 0.87 -9.53
C GLY A 73 6.44 -0.13 -9.96
N ALA A 74 6.34 -0.35 -11.27
CA ALA A 74 5.38 -1.26 -11.91
C ALA A 74 3.92 -1.06 -11.42
N ALA A 75 3.44 0.19 -11.44
CA ALA A 75 2.12 0.58 -10.94
C ALA A 75 1.80 0.07 -9.52
N GLY A 76 2.83 0.00 -8.67
CA GLY A 76 2.76 -0.42 -7.28
C GLY A 76 2.96 -1.91 -7.04
N ASN A 77 3.22 -2.70 -8.08
CA ASN A 77 3.45 -4.13 -7.93
C ASN A 77 4.71 -4.45 -7.13
N ILE A 78 5.78 -3.66 -7.26
CA ILE A 78 7.04 -3.90 -6.53
C ILE A 78 6.83 -3.79 -5.01
N GLY A 79 6.21 -2.70 -4.56
CA GLY A 79 5.92 -2.51 -3.14
C GLY A 79 4.93 -3.53 -2.59
N SER A 80 3.91 -3.89 -3.39
CA SER A 80 2.89 -4.85 -2.96
C SER A 80 3.45 -6.28 -2.86
N ASP A 81 4.26 -6.70 -3.85
CA ASP A 81 4.94 -8.00 -3.84
C ASP A 81 5.86 -8.17 -2.62
N LEU A 82 6.57 -7.09 -2.24
CA LEU A 82 7.40 -7.07 -1.05
C LEU A 82 6.60 -7.36 0.21
N VAL A 83 5.39 -6.79 0.35
CA VAL A 83 4.54 -7.01 1.52
C VAL A 83 3.89 -8.39 1.49
N ALA A 84 3.41 -8.84 0.31
CA ALA A 84 2.84 -10.18 0.13
C ALA A 84 3.80 -11.29 0.59
N LYS A 85 5.11 -11.09 0.44
CA LYS A 85 6.16 -12.04 0.82
C LYS A 85 6.78 -11.76 2.20
N SER A 86 6.28 -10.78 2.93
CA SER A 86 6.76 -10.45 4.27
C SER A 86 6.22 -11.43 5.33
N ALA A 87 6.82 -11.44 6.51
CA ALA A 87 6.29 -12.25 7.61
C ALA A 87 4.88 -11.75 7.99
N PRO A 88 3.88 -12.65 8.15
CA PRO A 88 2.52 -12.26 8.51
C PRO A 88 2.39 -11.99 10.02
N ASP A 89 3.24 -11.10 10.55
CA ASP A 89 3.39 -10.81 11.99
C ASP A 89 2.84 -9.43 12.38
N GLY A 90 2.23 -8.71 11.44
CA GLY A 90 1.67 -7.37 11.63
C GLY A 90 2.67 -6.21 11.53
N TYR A 91 3.98 -6.48 11.47
CA TYR A 91 4.99 -5.41 11.45
C TYR A 91 5.30 -4.88 10.05
N THR A 92 4.75 -5.48 8.99
CA THR A 92 4.83 -4.95 7.63
C THR A 92 3.41 -4.83 7.07
N LEU A 93 2.99 -3.59 6.83
CA LEU A 93 1.67 -3.26 6.31
C LEU A 93 1.81 -2.65 4.91
N LEU A 94 0.76 -2.80 4.10
CA LEU A 94 0.69 -2.21 2.77
C LEU A 94 -0.37 -1.11 2.72
N MET A 95 -0.03 0.05 2.19
CA MET A 95 -1.01 1.01 1.68
C MET A 95 -1.53 0.52 0.32
N GLY A 96 -2.56 -0.33 0.38
CA GLY A 96 -3.24 -0.86 -0.81
C GLY A 96 -3.89 0.24 -1.63
N THR A 97 -3.98 0.02 -2.95
CA THR A 97 -4.61 0.96 -3.88
C THR A 97 -5.54 0.21 -4.83
N VAL A 98 -6.44 0.93 -5.49
CA VAL A 98 -7.27 0.38 -6.57
C VAL A 98 -6.39 -0.21 -7.69
N GLY A 99 -5.23 0.40 -7.95
CA GLY A 99 -4.25 -0.14 -8.89
C GLY A 99 -3.79 -1.55 -8.51
N THR A 100 -3.27 -1.70 -7.29
CA THR A 100 -2.65 -2.95 -6.84
C THR A 100 -3.65 -4.07 -6.56
N HIS A 101 -4.88 -3.73 -6.15
CA HIS A 101 -5.88 -4.73 -5.73
C HIS A 101 -7.05 -4.94 -6.70
N ALA A 102 -7.18 -4.16 -7.78
CA ALA A 102 -8.29 -4.32 -8.73
C ALA A 102 -7.88 -4.18 -10.20
N ILE A 103 -7.05 -3.18 -10.53
CA ILE A 103 -6.70 -2.90 -11.94
C ILE A 103 -5.58 -3.83 -12.41
N ASN A 104 -4.45 -3.86 -11.71
CA ASN A 104 -3.28 -4.62 -12.13
C ASN A 104 -3.59 -6.11 -12.40
N PRO A 105 -4.41 -6.81 -11.61
CA PRO A 105 -4.79 -8.20 -11.89
C PRO A 105 -5.52 -8.42 -13.22
N SER A 106 -6.23 -7.41 -13.74
CA SER A 106 -6.91 -7.48 -15.05
C SER A 106 -6.05 -6.94 -16.20
N LEU A 107 -5.06 -6.10 -15.89
CA LEU A 107 -4.21 -5.46 -16.89
C LEU A 107 -2.93 -6.26 -17.20
N TYR A 108 -2.27 -6.80 -16.18
CA TYR A 108 -1.01 -7.54 -16.34
C TYR A 108 -1.29 -9.03 -16.53
N SER A 109 -0.75 -9.61 -17.61
CA SER A 109 -0.88 -11.05 -17.89
C SER A 109 -0.29 -11.95 -16.80
N LYS A 110 0.68 -11.45 -16.03
CA LYS A 110 1.28 -12.13 -14.89
C LYS A 110 1.49 -11.16 -13.74
N MET A 111 0.85 -11.46 -12.61
CA MET A 111 1.03 -10.75 -11.36
C MET A 111 2.09 -11.44 -10.47
N PRO A 112 2.88 -10.68 -9.70
CA PRO A 112 3.87 -11.26 -8.79
C PRO A 112 3.29 -11.74 -7.45
N TYR A 113 2.03 -11.41 -7.15
CA TYR A 113 1.26 -11.80 -5.96
C TYR A 113 -0.22 -12.05 -6.30
N ASP A 114 -0.94 -12.76 -5.43
CA ASP A 114 -2.40 -12.88 -5.44
C ASP A 114 -3.02 -11.79 -4.56
N HIS A 115 -3.67 -10.82 -5.20
CA HIS A 115 -4.26 -9.63 -4.56
C HIS A 115 -5.39 -9.93 -3.54
N VAL A 116 -5.93 -11.15 -3.51
CA VAL A 116 -6.94 -11.57 -2.53
C VAL A 116 -6.34 -12.48 -1.46
N LYS A 117 -5.52 -13.47 -1.87
CA LYS A 117 -5.03 -14.51 -0.94
C LYS A 117 -3.82 -14.08 -0.13
N ASP A 118 -2.97 -13.21 -0.68
CA ASP A 118 -1.70 -12.85 -0.04
C ASP A 118 -1.85 -11.67 0.94
N PHE A 119 -3.05 -11.11 1.09
CA PHE A 119 -3.32 -9.97 1.97
C PHE A 119 -4.53 -10.18 2.87
N ALA A 120 -4.37 -9.83 4.15
CA ALA A 120 -5.49 -9.66 5.06
C ALA A 120 -5.96 -8.19 5.02
N PRO A 121 -7.21 -7.90 4.61
CA PRO A 121 -7.72 -6.53 4.59
C PRO A 121 -7.88 -5.99 6.02
N VAL A 122 -7.41 -4.76 6.25
CA VAL A 122 -7.53 -4.09 7.55
C VAL A 122 -8.68 -3.10 7.54
N VAL A 123 -8.60 -2.06 6.70
CA VAL A 123 -9.61 -1.01 6.60
C VAL A 123 -9.48 -0.24 5.28
N LEU A 124 -10.59 0.33 4.80
CA LEU A 124 -10.55 1.35 3.74
C LEU A 124 -10.12 2.68 4.33
N VAL A 125 -8.97 3.20 3.91
CA VAL A 125 -8.42 4.45 4.45
C VAL A 125 -9.19 5.69 3.95
N ALA A 126 -9.44 5.78 2.64
CA ALA A 126 -10.12 6.91 2.04
C ALA A 126 -10.69 6.59 0.65
N GLY A 127 -11.78 7.26 0.27
CA GLY A 127 -12.21 7.42 -1.12
C GLY A 127 -11.63 8.71 -1.69
N VAL A 128 -10.89 8.61 -2.80
CA VAL A 128 -10.20 9.77 -3.40
C VAL A 128 -10.70 9.97 -4.83
N PRO A 129 -11.33 11.12 -5.15
CA PRO A 129 -11.71 11.42 -6.52
C PRO A 129 -10.47 11.73 -7.37
N ASN A 130 -10.49 11.28 -8.63
CA ASN A 130 -9.54 11.76 -9.63
C ASN A 130 -9.99 13.12 -10.18
N VAL A 131 -9.04 13.98 -10.52
CA VAL A 131 -9.30 15.32 -11.05
C VAL A 131 -8.62 15.46 -12.42
N LEU A 132 -9.37 15.96 -13.40
CA LEU A 132 -8.84 16.35 -14.70
C LEU A 132 -8.19 17.73 -14.56
N VAL A 133 -6.89 17.82 -14.83
CA VAL A 133 -6.10 19.06 -14.78
C VAL A 133 -5.36 19.21 -16.10
N VAL A 134 -5.17 20.44 -16.55
CA VAL A 134 -4.44 20.79 -17.78
C VAL A 134 -3.32 21.78 -17.46
N ASN A 135 -2.26 21.77 -18.27
CA ASN A 135 -1.25 22.83 -18.23
C ASN A 135 -1.93 24.19 -18.54
N PRO A 136 -1.68 25.25 -17.76
CA PRO A 136 -2.32 26.56 -17.97
C PRO A 136 -1.97 27.24 -19.31
N ALA A 137 -0.93 26.80 -20.01
CA ALA A 137 -0.58 27.24 -21.36
C ALA A 137 -1.46 26.61 -22.45
N LEU A 138 -2.26 25.56 -22.15
CA LEU A 138 -3.26 25.09 -23.09
C LEU A 138 -4.42 26.09 -23.17
N PRO A 139 -4.87 26.47 -24.38
CA PRO A 139 -5.95 27.45 -24.56
C PRO A 139 -7.33 26.78 -24.36
N VAL A 140 -7.56 26.19 -23.20
CA VAL A 140 -8.82 25.50 -22.84
C VAL A 140 -9.27 25.92 -21.46
N ASN A 141 -10.55 26.23 -21.29
CA ASN A 141 -11.11 26.67 -20.00
C ASN A 141 -12.23 25.75 -19.51
N SER A 142 -12.53 24.69 -20.25
CA SER A 142 -13.57 23.71 -19.94
C SER A 142 -13.22 22.35 -20.51
N VAL A 143 -13.90 21.31 -20.01
CA VAL A 143 -13.81 19.95 -20.57
C VAL A 143 -14.23 19.94 -22.04
N SER A 144 -15.24 20.74 -22.41
CA SER A 144 -15.69 20.86 -23.80
C SER A 144 -14.60 21.42 -24.71
N ASP A 145 -13.87 22.45 -24.26
CA ASP A 145 -12.74 23.02 -25.01
C ASP A 145 -11.63 22.00 -25.19
N LEU A 146 -11.33 21.23 -24.14
CA LEU A 146 -10.34 20.15 -24.22
C LEU A 146 -10.74 19.08 -25.23
N ILE A 147 -12.00 18.61 -25.20
CA ILE A 147 -12.50 17.63 -26.16
C ILE A 147 -12.39 18.17 -27.59
N LYS A 148 -12.81 19.43 -27.81
CA LYS A 148 -12.71 20.07 -29.12
C LYS A 148 -11.26 20.14 -29.60
N LEU A 149 -10.35 20.64 -28.76
CA LEU A 149 -8.93 20.74 -29.09
C LEU A 149 -8.32 19.37 -29.42
N ALA A 150 -8.68 18.33 -28.66
CA ALA A 150 -8.19 16.98 -28.87
C ALA A 150 -8.72 16.35 -30.18
N LYS A 151 -9.95 16.68 -30.59
CA LYS A 151 -10.51 16.26 -31.90
C LYS A 151 -9.85 16.99 -33.06
N ASP A 152 -9.55 18.27 -32.90
CA ASP A 152 -8.89 19.08 -33.93
C ASP A 152 -7.41 18.67 -34.12
N LYS A 153 -6.79 18.06 -33.11
CA LYS A 153 -5.39 17.66 -33.09
C LYS A 153 -5.19 16.21 -32.60
N PRO A 154 -5.71 15.20 -33.32
CA PRO A 154 -5.65 13.82 -32.88
C PRO A 154 -4.19 13.35 -32.68
N GLY A 155 -3.91 12.71 -31.55
CA GLY A 155 -2.60 12.16 -31.20
C GLY A 155 -1.54 13.20 -30.77
N GLN A 156 -1.84 14.51 -30.86
CA GLN A 156 -0.87 15.55 -30.51
C GLN A 156 -0.90 15.95 -29.02
N LEU A 157 -1.98 15.63 -28.32
CA LEU A 157 -2.08 15.87 -26.88
C LEU A 157 -1.58 14.65 -26.12
N ASN A 158 -0.80 14.93 -25.07
CA ASN A 158 -0.36 13.92 -24.13
C ASN A 158 -1.21 14.01 -22.85
N PHE A 159 -1.43 12.89 -22.18
CA PHE A 159 -1.90 12.89 -20.80
C PHE A 159 -0.97 12.05 -19.92
N ALA A 160 -0.71 12.56 -18.72
CA ALA A 160 0.16 11.90 -17.76
C ALA A 160 -0.62 11.02 -16.79
N SER A 161 0.05 10.02 -16.22
CA SER A 161 -0.50 9.24 -15.11
C SER A 161 0.60 8.86 -14.12
N SER A 162 0.20 8.33 -12.98
CA SER A 162 1.09 7.71 -11.99
C SER A 162 1.61 6.30 -12.36
N GLY A 163 1.32 5.83 -13.58
CA GLY A 163 1.82 4.57 -14.13
C GLY A 163 0.73 3.79 -14.87
N SER A 164 1.13 2.92 -15.80
CA SER A 164 0.20 2.04 -16.51
C SER A 164 -0.44 1.05 -15.54
N GLY A 165 -1.74 1.17 -15.30
CA GLY A 165 -2.49 0.33 -14.35
C GLY A 165 -2.96 1.07 -13.09
N THR A 166 -2.71 2.37 -12.99
CA THR A 166 -3.30 3.19 -11.93
C THR A 166 -4.70 3.68 -12.30
N SER A 167 -5.45 4.17 -11.30
CA SER A 167 -6.76 4.77 -11.52
C SER A 167 -6.68 5.96 -12.48
N ILE A 168 -5.60 6.75 -12.42
CA ILE A 168 -5.39 7.92 -13.30
C ILE A 168 -5.23 7.47 -14.76
N HIS A 169 -4.49 6.38 -15.00
CA HIS A 169 -4.37 5.80 -16.35
C HIS A 169 -5.73 5.36 -16.89
N LEU A 170 -6.49 4.57 -16.12
CA LEU A 170 -7.81 4.12 -16.59
C LEU A 170 -8.81 5.26 -16.74
N SER A 171 -8.76 6.30 -15.89
CA SER A 171 -9.59 7.49 -16.07
C SER A 171 -9.27 8.22 -17.38
N GLY A 172 -8.00 8.32 -17.75
CA GLY A 172 -7.58 8.92 -19.03
C GLY A 172 -8.04 8.10 -20.24
N GLU A 173 -7.87 6.78 -20.21
CA GLU A 173 -8.34 5.89 -21.29
C GLU A 173 -9.87 5.85 -21.40
N LEU A 174 -10.58 5.89 -20.28
CA LEU A 174 -12.03 6.01 -20.25
C LEU A 174 -12.48 7.34 -20.85
N PHE A 175 -11.81 8.45 -20.50
CA PHE A 175 -12.07 9.77 -21.09
C PHE A 175 -11.88 9.76 -22.62
N LYS A 176 -10.75 9.21 -23.11
CA LYS A 176 -10.48 9.05 -24.55
C LYS A 176 -11.60 8.32 -25.27
N THR A 177 -12.01 7.18 -24.70
CA THR A 177 -13.07 6.32 -25.26
C THR A 177 -14.41 7.05 -25.30
N MET A 178 -14.83 7.65 -24.18
CA MET A 178 -16.12 8.32 -24.06
C MET A 178 -16.22 9.61 -24.88
N ALA A 179 -15.13 10.37 -24.98
CA ALA A 179 -15.10 11.62 -25.73
C ALA A 179 -14.83 11.43 -27.23
N GLY A 180 -14.35 10.24 -27.62
CA GLY A 180 -13.93 9.94 -28.99
C GLY A 180 -12.73 10.79 -29.40
N VAL A 181 -11.69 10.82 -28.56
CA VAL A 181 -10.46 11.60 -28.78
C VAL A 181 -9.23 10.70 -28.74
N ASP A 182 -8.20 11.08 -29.50
CA ASP A 182 -6.91 10.40 -29.49
C ASP A 182 -5.87 11.24 -28.76
N MET A 183 -5.29 10.67 -27.71
CA MET A 183 -4.29 11.28 -26.85
C MET A 183 -3.25 10.24 -26.44
N THR A 184 -1.99 10.64 -26.41
CA THR A 184 -0.87 9.76 -26.06
C THR A 184 -0.69 9.68 -24.55
N HIS A 185 -0.67 8.46 -24.00
CA HIS A 185 -0.43 8.22 -22.58
C HIS A 185 1.07 8.31 -22.26
N VAL A 186 1.42 9.09 -21.25
CA VAL A 186 2.79 9.18 -20.70
C VAL A 186 2.81 8.68 -19.25
N PRO A 187 3.28 7.44 -18.98
CA PRO A 187 3.32 6.89 -17.63
C PRO A 187 4.54 7.39 -16.84
N TYR A 188 4.29 7.95 -15.66
CA TYR A 188 5.33 8.26 -14.68
C TYR A 188 5.39 7.19 -13.58
N LYS A 189 6.41 7.26 -12.71
CA LYS A 189 6.52 6.37 -11.54
C LYS A 189 5.54 6.71 -10.41
N GLY A 190 4.84 7.84 -10.48
CA GLY A 190 3.89 8.33 -9.48
C GLY A 190 3.28 9.68 -9.85
N SER A 191 2.29 10.16 -9.09
CA SER A 191 1.59 11.41 -9.41
C SER A 191 2.45 12.66 -9.20
N SER A 192 3.37 12.65 -8.23
CA SER A 192 4.24 13.80 -7.95
C SER A 192 5.08 14.20 -9.18
N PRO A 193 5.89 13.30 -9.79
CA PRO A 193 6.64 13.67 -10.99
C PRO A 193 5.72 13.98 -12.19
N ALA A 194 4.55 13.34 -12.30
CA ALA A 194 3.59 13.65 -13.36
C ALA A 194 3.03 15.08 -13.27
N LEU A 195 2.79 15.58 -12.05
CA LEU A 195 2.31 16.95 -11.83
C LEU A 195 3.41 18.00 -12.02
N THR A 196 4.69 17.64 -11.80
CA THR A 196 5.81 18.57 -12.03
C THR A 196 6.01 18.87 -13.52
N ASP A 197 5.73 17.90 -14.39
CA ASP A 197 5.86 18.04 -15.85
C ASP A 197 4.55 18.50 -16.53
N LEU A 198 3.49 18.73 -15.74
CA LEU A 198 2.19 19.26 -16.20
C LEU A 198 2.19 20.78 -16.18
#